data_AF-A0A8C5RJX2-F1
#
_entry.id   AF-A0A8C5RJX2-F1
#
_cell.length_a   1.000
_cell.length_b   1.000
_cell.length_c   1.000
_cell.angle_alpha   90.00
_cell.angle_beta   90.00
_cell.angle_gamma   90.00
#
_symmetry.space_group_name_H-M   'P 1'
#
loop_
_entity.id
_entity.type
_entity.pdbx_description
1 polymer ?
#
loop_
_entity_poly.entity_id
_entity_poly.type
_entity_poly.pdbx_seq_one_letter_code
_entity_poly.pdbx_strand_id
1 'polypeptide(L)'
;MAAKAFKVRPGPGGSKYGLAARSLAELLRKASLLEPPLVAGCRLGRYEDGVEISEEAFRALPEDAELILLRPGEEWSGYVSEIERFLRAFSNCSSDVLHAAQGLLSGEEAPKRCKLLSDLIQNLNENISAESRKEDEVWFEGVESRFKTKSSYMRHSCESRIRGYMKEVGAYISAVPPTLQMKFSGVTEAMLEKLKLEKYNGFYFDRKEETKDRLCTPEGWFSCQGPFDTKNCCWRHSINPYGNKESRILFSTWNLDHIIEKKRAVLPTLVEAVKGCDGKEIDWEYFYRLLFTTDNLKLVHIVCHKKTVHNLGCDRTKIYRKRKTGRKDRPLCSHTLRSWVQMSKTKQKNDSKLSKNRTRIPHPIAKKGSA
;
A
#
# COMPACT_ATOMS: atom_id res chain seq x y z
N MET A 1 -44.13 -12.00 -39.64
CA MET A 1 -43.88 -12.40 -38.24
C MET A 1 -44.50 -11.36 -37.32
N ALA A 2 -44.97 -11.80 -36.14
CA ALA A 2 -45.40 -10.88 -35.08
C ALA A 2 -44.19 -10.03 -34.62
N ALA A 3 -44.46 -8.81 -34.14
CA ALA A 3 -43.42 -7.96 -33.58
C ALA A 3 -43.00 -8.52 -32.21
N LYS A 4 -41.69 -8.56 -31.95
CA LYS A 4 -41.10 -8.89 -30.64
C LYS A 4 -40.61 -7.62 -29.96
N ALA A 5 -40.71 -7.55 -28.64
CA ALA A 5 -40.11 -6.49 -27.83
C ALA A 5 -38.62 -6.77 -27.55
N PHE A 6 -37.81 -5.72 -27.53
CA PHE A 6 -36.37 -5.74 -27.26
C PHE A 6 -35.99 -4.55 -26.38
N LYS A 7 -34.90 -4.67 -25.63
CA LYS A 7 -34.30 -3.56 -24.87
C LYS A 7 -33.03 -3.13 -25.57
N VAL A 8 -33.01 -1.94 -26.14
CA VAL A 8 -31.86 -1.42 -26.87
C VAL A 8 -31.20 -0.28 -26.09
N ARG A 9 -29.88 -0.37 -25.91
CA ARG A 9 -29.06 0.72 -25.40
C ARG A 9 -28.31 1.40 -26.56
N PRO A 10 -28.38 2.73 -26.72
CA PRO A 10 -27.52 3.47 -27.63
C PRO A 10 -26.15 3.71 -26.98
N GLY A 11 -25.13 3.00 -27.47
CA GLY A 11 -23.76 3.13 -27.00
C GLY A 11 -23.50 2.70 -25.53
N PRO A 12 -22.23 2.71 -25.08
CA PRO A 12 -21.84 2.25 -23.74
C PRO A 12 -22.42 3.05 -22.58
N GLY A 13 -22.72 4.33 -22.80
CA GLY A 13 -23.20 5.28 -21.78
C GLY A 13 -24.71 5.55 -21.78
N GLY A 14 -25.44 5.09 -22.80
CA GLY A 14 -26.84 5.46 -23.01
C GLY A 14 -27.84 4.76 -22.09
N SER A 15 -29.05 5.34 -22.04
CA SER A 15 -30.21 4.74 -21.36
C SER A 15 -30.74 3.53 -22.12
N LYS A 16 -31.45 2.62 -21.43
CA LYS A 16 -32.10 1.47 -22.08
C LYS A 16 -33.50 1.87 -22.57
N TYR A 17 -33.86 1.47 -23.79
CA TYR A 17 -35.16 1.76 -24.40
C TYR A 17 -35.85 0.47 -24.86
N GLY A 18 -37.15 0.35 -24.57
CA GLY A 18 -37.98 -0.74 -25.10
C GLY A 18 -38.38 -0.44 -26.54
N LEU A 19 -38.01 -1.32 -27.48
CA LEU A 19 -38.35 -1.21 -28.89
C LEU A 19 -38.99 -2.50 -29.39
N ALA A 20 -40.13 -2.39 -30.07
CA ALA A 20 -40.75 -3.51 -30.77
C ALA A 20 -40.35 -3.53 -32.24
N ALA A 21 -40.00 -4.69 -32.80
CA ALA A 21 -39.64 -4.82 -34.21
C ALA A 21 -39.97 -6.22 -34.77
N ARG A 22 -40.16 -6.30 -36.10
CA ARG A 22 -40.44 -7.55 -36.83
C ARG A 22 -39.22 -8.10 -37.57
N SER A 23 -38.18 -7.29 -37.73
CA SER A 23 -36.90 -7.63 -38.40
C SER A 23 -35.74 -6.86 -37.75
N LEU A 24 -34.52 -7.33 -37.96
CA LEU A 24 -33.32 -6.65 -37.45
C LEU A 24 -33.17 -5.26 -38.10
N ALA A 25 -33.39 -5.15 -39.41
CA ALA A 25 -33.34 -3.88 -40.13
C ALA A 25 -34.32 -2.84 -39.57
N GLU A 26 -35.55 -3.25 -39.22
CA GLU A 26 -36.52 -2.37 -38.58
C GLU A 26 -36.05 -1.91 -37.19
N LEU A 27 -35.51 -2.84 -36.39
CA LEU A 27 -35.01 -2.53 -35.06
C LEU A 27 -33.83 -1.56 -35.12
N LEU A 28 -32.86 -1.81 -36.00
CA LEU A 28 -31.70 -0.95 -36.21
C LEU A 28 -32.11 0.46 -36.61
N ARG A 29 -33.09 0.60 -37.51
CA ARG A 29 -33.61 1.91 -37.91
C ARG A 29 -34.24 2.65 -36.72
N LYS A 30 -35.04 1.97 -35.90
CA LYS A 30 -35.66 2.56 -34.70
C LYS A 30 -34.61 2.93 -33.64
N ALA A 31 -33.66 2.04 -33.39
CA ALA A 31 -32.57 2.26 -32.45
C ALA A 31 -31.70 3.46 -32.84
N SER A 32 -31.41 3.61 -34.13
CA SER A 32 -30.58 4.72 -34.65
C SER A 32 -31.20 6.11 -34.40
N LEU A 33 -32.52 6.18 -34.15
CA LEU A 33 -33.22 7.41 -33.84
C LEU A 33 -33.18 7.80 -32.35
N LEU A 34 -32.70 6.91 -31.46
CA LEU A 34 -32.70 7.16 -30.02
C LEU A 34 -31.70 8.25 -29.60
N GLU A 35 -30.59 8.40 -30.31
CA GLU A 35 -29.56 9.41 -30.01
C GLU A 35 -29.07 10.13 -31.29
N PRO A 36 -29.60 11.34 -31.58
CA PRO A 36 -29.13 12.13 -32.70
C PRO A 36 -27.69 12.66 -32.49
N PRO A 37 -26.92 12.90 -33.57
CA PRO A 37 -27.29 12.75 -34.99
C PRO A 37 -27.29 11.29 -35.46
N LEU A 38 -28.08 11.01 -36.51
CA LEU A 38 -28.08 9.72 -37.21
C LEU A 38 -26.70 9.46 -37.81
N VAL A 39 -26.05 8.38 -37.38
CA VAL A 39 -24.77 7.94 -37.92
C VAL A 39 -25.01 6.75 -38.86
N ALA A 40 -24.48 6.83 -40.09
CA ALA A 40 -24.54 5.71 -41.02
C ALA A 40 -23.59 4.58 -40.59
N GLY A 41 -23.94 3.33 -40.88
CA GLY A 41 -23.10 2.17 -40.55
C GLY A 41 -23.19 1.71 -39.09
N CYS A 42 -24.22 2.12 -38.35
CA CYS A 42 -24.52 1.54 -37.04
C CYS A 42 -24.90 0.06 -37.17
N ARG A 43 -24.56 -0.72 -36.14
CA ARG A 43 -24.89 -2.14 -36.02
C ARG A 43 -25.50 -2.44 -34.67
N LEU A 44 -26.27 -3.51 -34.59
CA LEU A 44 -26.78 -4.04 -33.32
C LEU A 44 -25.92 -5.21 -32.87
N GLY A 45 -25.35 -5.08 -31.67
CA GLY A 45 -24.63 -6.14 -30.99
C GLY A 45 -25.42 -6.72 -29.84
N ARG A 46 -25.08 -7.94 -29.43
CA ARG A 46 -25.52 -8.50 -28.16
C ARG A 46 -25.03 -7.65 -27.00
N TYR A 47 -25.84 -7.51 -25.96
CA TYR A 47 -25.45 -6.74 -24.80
C TYR A 47 -24.32 -7.41 -23.99
N GLU A 48 -24.17 -8.73 -24.06
CA GLU A 48 -23.19 -9.45 -23.24
C GLU A 48 -21.74 -9.25 -23.70
N ASP A 49 -21.52 -9.00 -24.99
CA ASP A 49 -20.18 -8.98 -25.59
C ASP A 49 -20.04 -8.16 -26.88
N GLY A 50 -21.09 -7.46 -27.32
CA GLY A 50 -21.04 -6.56 -28.47
C GLY A 50 -20.99 -7.27 -29.82
N VAL A 51 -21.05 -8.60 -29.86
CA VAL A 51 -21.03 -9.38 -31.11
C VAL A 51 -22.24 -9.00 -31.95
N GLU A 52 -21.98 -8.65 -33.20
CA GLU A 52 -23.01 -8.23 -34.17
C GLU A 52 -24.03 -9.33 -34.42
N ILE A 53 -25.30 -8.93 -34.44
CA ILE A 53 -26.43 -9.84 -34.60
C ILE A 53 -26.72 -10.01 -36.08
N SER A 54 -26.81 -11.25 -36.55
CA SER A 54 -27.33 -11.57 -37.89
C SER A 54 -28.86 -11.66 -37.89
N GLU A 55 -29.49 -11.60 -39.07
CA GLU A 55 -30.95 -11.78 -39.21
C GLU A 55 -31.42 -13.17 -38.73
N GLU A 56 -30.60 -14.21 -38.92
CA GLU A 56 -30.89 -15.57 -38.41
C GLU A 56 -30.87 -15.60 -36.89
N ALA A 57 -29.84 -14.99 -36.28
CA ALA A 57 -29.71 -14.90 -34.84
C ALA A 57 -30.84 -14.06 -34.23
N PHE A 58 -31.22 -12.95 -34.88
CA PHE A 58 -32.31 -12.08 -34.44
C PHE A 58 -33.63 -12.84 -34.28
N ARG A 59 -33.95 -13.76 -35.21
CA ARG A 59 -35.20 -14.55 -35.14
C ARG A 59 -35.23 -15.48 -33.93
N ALA A 60 -34.06 -15.98 -33.52
CA ALA A 60 -33.91 -16.88 -32.39
C ALA A 60 -33.87 -16.15 -31.03
N LEU A 61 -33.71 -14.81 -31.01
CA LEU A 61 -33.69 -14.05 -29.76
C LEU A 61 -35.03 -14.16 -29.01
N PRO A 62 -34.97 -14.30 -27.67
CA PRO A 62 -36.16 -14.22 -26.84
C PRO A 62 -36.74 -12.82 -26.85
N GLU A 63 -38.00 -12.70 -26.43
CA GLU A 63 -38.61 -11.41 -26.15
C GLU A 63 -37.86 -10.73 -24.99
N ASP A 64 -37.77 -9.40 -25.02
CA ASP A 64 -37.02 -8.55 -24.09
C ASP A 64 -35.50 -8.76 -24.08
N ALA A 65 -34.93 -9.40 -25.11
CA ALA A 65 -33.48 -9.50 -25.26
C ALA A 65 -32.82 -8.11 -25.24
N GLU A 66 -31.72 -7.99 -24.49
CA GLU A 66 -30.94 -6.76 -24.39
C GLU A 66 -29.92 -6.67 -25.53
N LEU A 67 -29.95 -5.57 -26.27
CA LEU A 67 -29.05 -5.28 -27.38
C LEU A 67 -28.38 -3.93 -27.18
N ILE A 68 -27.23 -3.75 -27.81
CA ILE A 68 -26.53 -2.47 -27.87
C ILE A 68 -26.41 -2.00 -29.31
N LEU A 69 -26.69 -0.72 -29.54
CA LEU A 69 -26.39 -0.06 -30.80
C LEU A 69 -24.96 0.47 -30.76
N LEU A 70 -24.15 0.07 -31.73
CA LEU A 70 -22.75 0.49 -31.88
C LEU A 70 -22.58 1.27 -33.17
N ARG A 71 -21.93 2.43 -33.08
CA ARG A 71 -21.52 3.24 -34.23
C ARG A 71 -20.28 2.63 -34.91
N PRO A 72 -19.94 3.03 -36.14
CA PRO A 72 -18.72 2.57 -36.80
C PRO A 72 -17.48 2.80 -35.92
N GLY A 73 -16.71 1.74 -35.69
CA GLY A 73 -15.51 1.79 -34.85
C GLY A 73 -15.75 1.70 -33.34
N GLU A 74 -17.01 1.70 -32.87
CA GLU A 74 -17.32 1.44 -31.46
C GLU A 74 -17.27 -0.07 -31.16
N GLU A 75 -16.71 -0.37 -29.99
CA GLU A 75 -16.67 -1.70 -29.41
C GLU A 75 -17.43 -1.70 -28.09
N TRP A 76 -17.96 -2.87 -27.73
CA TRP A 76 -18.64 -3.07 -26.48
C TRP A 76 -18.20 -4.38 -25.85
N SER A 77 -17.71 -4.29 -24.62
CA SER A 77 -17.21 -5.44 -23.86
C SER A 77 -18.24 -5.95 -22.85
N GLY A 78 -19.51 -5.56 -22.99
CA GLY A 78 -20.60 -6.05 -22.16
C GLY A 78 -20.39 -5.83 -20.67
N TYR A 79 -20.43 -6.92 -19.92
CA TYR A 79 -20.26 -6.88 -18.48
C TYR A 79 -18.89 -6.32 -18.05
N VAL A 80 -17.85 -6.38 -18.89
CA VAL A 80 -16.56 -5.75 -18.57
C VAL A 80 -16.72 -4.23 -18.52
N SER A 81 -17.37 -3.63 -19.52
CA SER A 81 -17.67 -2.19 -19.55
C SER A 81 -18.53 -1.77 -18.36
N GLU A 82 -19.47 -2.61 -17.95
CA GLU A 82 -20.31 -2.38 -16.76
C GLU A 82 -19.52 -2.42 -15.46
N ILE A 83 -18.62 -3.41 -15.29
CA ILE A 83 -17.72 -3.49 -14.13
C ILE A 83 -16.82 -2.26 -14.10
N GLU A 84 -16.21 -1.87 -15.22
CA GLU A 84 -15.39 -0.66 -15.28
C GLU A 84 -16.17 0.61 -14.94
N ARG A 85 -17.41 0.73 -15.45
CA ARG A 85 -18.29 1.85 -15.13
C ARG A 85 -18.60 1.90 -13.64
N PHE A 86 -18.89 0.74 -13.04
CA PHE A 86 -19.08 0.62 -11.60
C PHE A 86 -17.83 1.00 -10.81
N LEU A 87 -16.65 0.49 -11.19
CA LEU A 87 -15.38 0.81 -10.55
C LEU A 87 -15.06 2.31 -10.65
N ARG A 88 -15.33 2.96 -11.80
CA ARG A 88 -15.18 4.42 -11.95
C ARG A 88 -16.11 5.20 -11.03
N ALA A 89 -17.37 4.81 -10.95
CA ALA A 89 -18.35 5.43 -10.04
C ALA A 89 -17.94 5.25 -8.57
N PHE A 90 -17.40 4.06 -8.24
CA PHE A 90 -16.89 3.73 -6.92
C PHE A 90 -15.64 4.55 -6.55
N SER A 91 -14.64 4.66 -7.43
CA SER A 91 -13.42 5.43 -7.18
C SER A 91 -13.67 6.93 -7.02
N ASN A 92 -14.71 7.47 -7.65
CA ASN A 92 -15.10 8.86 -7.50
C ASN A 92 -15.97 9.13 -6.25
N CYS A 93 -16.19 8.10 -5.41
CA CYS A 93 -16.93 8.12 -4.14
C CYS A 93 -18.10 9.11 -4.13
N SER A 94 -19.13 8.84 -4.93
CA SER A 94 -20.38 9.61 -4.81
C SER A 94 -21.15 9.17 -3.57
N SER A 95 -21.53 10.12 -2.72
CA SER A 95 -22.45 9.91 -1.59
C SER A 95 -23.73 9.17 -2.01
N ASP A 96 -24.16 9.35 -3.26
CA ASP A 96 -25.36 8.71 -3.81
C ASP A 96 -25.19 7.19 -3.91
N VAL A 97 -23.99 6.71 -4.27
CA VAL A 97 -23.70 5.27 -4.37
C VAL A 97 -23.70 4.64 -2.98
N LEU A 98 -23.16 5.33 -1.98
CA LEU A 98 -23.18 4.88 -0.59
C LEU A 98 -24.62 4.79 -0.07
N HIS A 99 -25.43 5.82 -0.27
CA HIS A 99 -26.83 5.82 0.14
C HIS A 99 -27.66 4.75 -0.58
N ALA A 100 -27.44 4.55 -1.88
CA ALA A 100 -28.08 3.48 -2.64
C ALA A 100 -27.70 2.10 -2.09
N ALA A 101 -26.42 1.86 -1.79
CA ALA A 101 -25.96 0.60 -1.21
C ALA A 101 -26.55 0.34 0.18
N GLN A 102 -26.63 1.38 1.03
CA GLN A 102 -27.27 1.31 2.34
C GLN A 102 -28.76 0.97 2.23
N GLY A 103 -29.49 1.63 1.32
CA GLY A 103 -30.90 1.36 1.08
C GLY A 103 -31.15 -0.08 0.58
N LEU A 104 -30.29 -0.59 -0.30
CA LEU A 104 -30.34 -1.99 -0.72
C LEU A 104 -30.09 -2.96 0.44
N LEU A 105 -29.16 -2.63 1.34
CA LEU A 105 -28.83 -3.48 2.48
C LEU A 105 -29.97 -3.54 3.52
N SER A 106 -30.70 -2.44 3.74
CA SER A 106 -31.74 -2.35 4.79
C SER A 106 -32.88 -3.36 4.66
N GLY A 107 -33.16 -3.86 3.46
CA GLY A 107 -34.21 -4.86 3.19
C GLY A 107 -33.68 -6.19 2.64
N GLU A 108 -32.37 -6.42 2.63
CA GLU A 108 -31.76 -7.60 2.04
C GLU A 108 -31.61 -8.73 3.06
N GLU A 109 -32.13 -9.91 2.74
CA GLU A 109 -32.03 -11.10 3.60
C GLU A 109 -31.06 -12.16 3.06
N ALA A 110 -30.70 -12.12 1.77
CA ALA A 110 -29.85 -13.16 1.20
C ALA A 110 -28.39 -12.97 1.67
N PRO A 111 -27.80 -13.95 2.40
CA PRO A 111 -26.52 -13.74 3.07
C PRO A 111 -25.37 -13.30 2.15
N LYS A 112 -25.31 -13.85 0.93
CA LYS A 112 -24.30 -13.47 -0.07
C LYS A 112 -24.45 -12.02 -0.52
N ARG A 113 -25.69 -11.53 -0.65
CA ARG A 113 -25.99 -10.15 -1.08
C ARG A 113 -25.72 -9.18 0.06
N CYS A 114 -26.11 -9.51 1.30
CA CYS A 114 -25.74 -8.75 2.48
C CYS A 114 -24.22 -8.61 2.58
N LYS A 115 -23.47 -9.71 2.44
CA LYS A 115 -22.00 -9.69 2.49
C LYS A 115 -21.39 -8.75 1.45
N LEU A 116 -21.81 -8.86 0.19
CA LEU A 116 -21.32 -7.99 -0.89
C LEU A 116 -21.64 -6.51 -0.64
N LEU A 117 -22.85 -6.20 -0.18
CA LEU A 117 -23.27 -4.83 0.13
C LEU A 117 -22.54 -4.27 1.34
N SER A 118 -22.37 -5.05 2.41
CA SER A 118 -21.60 -4.65 3.58
C SER A 118 -20.15 -4.38 3.22
N ASP A 119 -19.50 -5.29 2.48
CA ASP A 119 -18.12 -5.10 2.02
C ASP A 119 -18.02 -3.84 1.13
N LEU A 120 -18.98 -3.62 0.22
CA LEU A 120 -19.02 -2.40 -0.61
C LEU A 120 -19.14 -1.12 0.22
N ILE A 121 -20.09 -1.07 1.15
CA ILE A 121 -20.33 0.07 2.04
C ILE A 121 -19.10 0.36 2.89
N GLN A 122 -18.43 -0.67 3.40
CA GLN A 122 -17.20 -0.51 4.18
C GLN A 122 -16.09 0.18 3.39
N ASN A 123 -15.90 -0.19 2.11
CA ASN A 123 -14.88 0.43 1.27
C ASN A 123 -15.30 1.82 0.76
N LEU A 124 -16.60 2.12 0.64
CA LEU A 124 -17.09 3.47 0.31
C LEU A 124 -17.00 4.44 1.50
N ASN A 125 -17.26 3.96 2.71
CA ASN A 125 -17.30 4.76 3.93
C ASN A 125 -15.90 4.91 4.58
N GLU A 126 -14.88 5.15 3.76
CA GLU A 126 -13.51 5.35 4.21
C GLU A 126 -13.19 6.83 4.38
N ASN A 127 -12.44 7.17 5.43
CA ASN A 127 -11.92 8.50 5.69
C ASN A 127 -10.39 8.49 5.72
N ILE A 128 -9.79 8.06 4.61
CA ILE A 128 -8.32 7.90 4.48
C ILE A 128 -7.61 9.24 4.70
N SER A 129 -8.14 10.35 4.20
CA SER A 129 -7.49 11.66 4.25
C SER A 129 -7.34 12.21 5.68
N ALA A 130 -8.28 11.90 6.57
CA ALA A 130 -8.19 12.24 7.99
C ALA A 130 -6.98 11.57 8.65
N GLU A 131 -6.27 12.34 9.49
CA GLU A 131 -5.06 11.91 10.17
C GLU A 131 -5.19 12.02 11.69
N SER A 132 -5.84 13.08 12.19
CA SER A 132 -5.95 13.31 13.62
C SER A 132 -7.18 12.64 14.23
N ARG A 133 -7.13 12.37 15.54
CA ARG A 133 -8.27 11.83 16.29
C ARG A 133 -9.50 12.74 16.24
N LYS A 134 -9.30 14.06 16.13
CA LYS A 134 -10.38 15.03 16.01
C LYS A 134 -11.08 14.95 14.65
N GLU A 135 -10.34 14.61 13.60
CA GLU A 135 -10.89 14.48 12.24
C GLU A 135 -11.65 13.18 12.00
N ASP A 136 -11.38 12.13 12.79
CA ASP A 136 -11.97 10.80 12.61
C ASP A 136 -12.02 10.02 13.93
N GLU A 137 -12.93 10.39 14.82
CA GLU A 137 -13.05 9.77 16.15
C GLU A 137 -13.39 8.27 16.08
N VAL A 138 -14.24 7.89 15.12
CA VAL A 138 -14.71 6.52 14.89
C VAL A 138 -13.53 5.59 14.60
N TRP A 139 -12.57 6.04 13.78
CA TRP A 139 -11.35 5.27 13.57
C TRP A 139 -10.68 4.95 14.89
N PHE A 140 -10.56 5.88 15.84
CA PHE A 140 -9.84 5.68 17.11
C PHE A 140 -10.64 4.99 18.23
N GLU A 141 -11.86 4.53 17.97
CA GLU A 141 -12.60 3.72 18.94
C GLU A 141 -11.81 2.49 19.37
N GLY A 142 -11.72 2.24 20.68
CA GLY A 142 -10.93 1.16 21.26
C GLY A 142 -9.41 1.39 21.26
N VAL A 143 -8.91 2.55 20.81
CA VAL A 143 -7.49 2.91 20.87
C VAL A 143 -7.20 3.89 22.00
N GLU A 144 -6.15 3.58 22.76
CA GLU A 144 -5.68 4.38 23.89
C GLU A 144 -5.57 5.89 23.57
N SER A 145 -5.97 6.73 24.52
CA SER A 145 -6.09 8.18 24.35
C SER A 145 -4.75 8.88 24.05
N ARG A 146 -3.61 8.23 24.33
CA ARG A 146 -2.27 8.75 23.99
C ARG A 146 -2.05 8.90 22.49
N PHE A 147 -2.71 8.08 21.66
CA PHE A 147 -2.57 8.18 20.21
C PHE A 147 -3.46 9.28 19.65
N LYS A 148 -2.83 10.34 19.16
CA LYS A 148 -3.49 11.53 18.59
C LYS A 148 -3.61 11.50 17.07
N THR A 149 -2.78 10.70 16.40
CA THR A 149 -2.80 10.56 14.94
C THR A 149 -2.78 9.09 14.51
N LYS A 150 -3.36 8.79 13.35
CA LYS A 150 -3.42 7.42 12.81
C LYS A 150 -2.00 6.89 12.59
N SER A 151 -1.13 7.73 12.05
CA SER A 151 0.28 7.42 11.80
C SER A 151 1.06 7.11 13.07
N SER A 152 0.81 7.83 14.18
CA SER A 152 1.46 7.52 15.46
C SER A 152 1.07 6.14 16.00
N TYR A 153 -0.21 5.75 15.85
CA TYR A 153 -0.68 4.41 16.21
C TYR A 153 -0.09 3.34 15.30
N MET A 154 -0.09 3.56 13.99
CA MET A 154 0.44 2.61 13.02
C MET A 154 1.95 2.39 13.19
N ARG A 155 2.71 3.47 13.46
CA ARG A 155 4.11 3.40 13.86
C ARG A 155 4.28 2.51 15.09
N HIS A 156 3.56 2.81 16.17
CA HIS A 156 3.61 2.01 17.40
C HIS A 156 3.23 0.54 17.17
N SER A 157 2.26 0.27 16.28
CA SER A 157 1.86 -1.08 15.90
C SER A 157 3.02 -1.85 15.26
N CYS A 158 3.76 -1.23 14.32
CA CYS A 158 4.97 -1.81 13.75
C CYS A 158 6.03 -2.08 14.82
N GLU A 159 6.35 -1.05 15.61
CA GLU A 159 7.37 -1.14 16.65
C GLU A 159 7.06 -2.27 17.64
N SER A 160 5.79 -2.48 17.97
CA SER A 160 5.35 -3.54 18.89
C SER A 160 5.62 -4.94 18.31
N ARG A 161 5.47 -5.14 17.00
CA ARG A 161 5.81 -6.39 16.33
C ARG A 161 7.32 -6.65 16.38
N ILE A 162 8.12 -5.64 16.05
CA ILE A 162 9.59 -5.73 16.07
C ILE A 162 10.12 -5.93 17.50
N ARG A 163 9.56 -5.22 18.50
CA ARG A 163 9.82 -5.46 19.93
C ARG A 163 9.48 -6.89 20.33
N GLY A 164 8.39 -7.44 19.83
CA GLY A 164 8.01 -8.85 20.01
C GLY A 164 9.11 -9.79 19.51
N TYR A 165 9.67 -9.54 18.33
CA TYR A 165 10.78 -10.33 17.81
C TYR A 165 12.01 -10.25 18.71
N MET A 166 12.37 -9.05 19.17
CA MET A 166 13.50 -8.86 20.09
C MET A 166 13.29 -9.57 21.44
N LYS A 167 12.06 -9.54 21.98
CA LYS A 167 11.68 -10.29 23.19
C LYS A 167 11.88 -11.80 22.99
N GLU A 168 11.52 -12.33 21.82
CA GLU A 168 11.75 -13.74 21.51
C GLU A 168 13.24 -14.08 21.37
N VAL A 169 14.06 -13.19 20.80
CA VAL A 169 15.54 -13.38 20.76
C VAL A 169 16.10 -13.43 22.17
N GLY A 170 15.69 -12.52 23.05
CA GLY A 170 16.10 -12.52 24.46
C GLY A 170 15.64 -13.76 25.22
N ALA A 171 14.41 -14.23 25.00
CA ALA A 171 13.91 -15.46 25.61
C ALA A 171 14.68 -16.71 25.16
N TYR A 172 15.25 -16.68 23.96
CA TYR A 172 16.03 -17.79 23.40
C TYR A 172 17.34 -18.07 24.18
N ILE A 173 17.83 -17.11 24.98
CA ILE A 173 19.03 -17.28 25.82
C ILE A 173 18.93 -18.54 26.71
N SER A 174 17.73 -18.85 27.20
CA SER A 174 17.47 -20.05 28.02
C SER A 174 17.76 -21.38 27.30
N ALA A 175 17.68 -21.40 25.97
CA ALA A 175 17.98 -22.57 25.14
C ALA A 175 19.46 -22.62 24.69
N VAL A 176 20.26 -21.60 25.01
CA VAL A 176 21.68 -21.54 24.67
C VAL A 176 22.52 -22.25 25.74
N PRO A 177 23.54 -23.07 25.39
CA PRO A 177 24.43 -23.69 26.36
C PRO A 177 25.04 -22.65 27.33
N PRO A 178 25.10 -22.92 28.64
CA PRO A 178 25.56 -21.94 29.64
C PRO A 178 26.91 -21.29 29.32
N THR A 179 27.83 -22.06 28.74
CA THR A 179 29.16 -21.59 28.33
C THR A 179 29.14 -20.54 27.22
N LEU A 180 28.06 -20.45 26.45
CA LEU A 180 27.90 -19.53 25.33
C LEU A 180 26.98 -18.34 25.63
N GLN A 181 26.21 -18.40 26.73
CA GLN A 181 25.18 -17.40 27.06
C GLN A 181 25.73 -15.98 27.15
N MET A 182 26.87 -15.78 27.83
CA MET A 182 27.48 -14.45 27.94
C MET A 182 27.81 -13.82 26.58
N LYS A 183 28.40 -14.61 25.67
CA LYS A 183 28.73 -14.14 24.31
C LYS A 183 27.48 -13.86 23.49
N PHE A 184 26.48 -14.74 23.58
CA PHE A 184 25.21 -14.58 22.88
C PHE A 184 24.45 -13.33 23.38
N SER A 185 24.42 -13.11 24.69
CA SER A 185 23.82 -11.92 25.31
C SER A 185 24.49 -10.63 24.83
N GLY A 186 25.83 -10.60 24.76
CA GLY A 186 26.54 -9.43 24.23
C GLY A 186 26.16 -9.09 22.78
N VAL A 187 25.99 -10.10 21.92
CA VAL A 187 25.50 -9.91 20.54
C VAL A 187 24.05 -9.41 20.53
N THR A 188 23.22 -9.95 21.42
CA THR A 188 21.81 -9.60 21.56
C THR A 188 21.64 -8.15 22.05
N GLU A 189 22.46 -7.70 22.99
CA GLU A 189 22.49 -6.30 23.47
C GLU A 189 22.91 -5.34 22.35
N ALA A 190 23.94 -5.67 21.57
CA ALA A 190 24.34 -4.83 20.43
C ALA A 190 23.19 -4.66 19.41
N MET A 191 22.45 -5.73 19.13
CA MET A 191 21.26 -5.66 18.28
C MET A 191 20.13 -4.82 18.90
N LEU A 192 19.91 -4.93 20.22
CA LEU A 192 18.91 -4.15 20.94
C LEU A 192 19.22 -2.65 20.90
N GLU A 193 20.47 -2.26 21.15
CA GLU A 193 20.88 -0.86 21.10
C GLU A 193 20.71 -0.29 19.69
N LYS A 194 21.08 -1.05 18.65
CA LYS A 194 20.78 -0.63 17.28
C LYS A 194 19.28 -0.49 17.04
N LEU A 195 18.45 -1.44 17.48
CA LEU A 195 16.99 -1.37 17.36
C LEU A 195 16.41 -0.11 18.02
N LYS A 196 16.91 0.28 19.20
CA LYS A 196 16.50 1.52 19.88
C LYS A 196 16.83 2.75 19.05
N LEU A 197 18.04 2.80 18.47
CA LEU A 197 18.47 3.90 17.59
C LEU A 197 17.58 4.00 16.34
N GLU A 198 17.22 2.88 15.74
CA GLU A 198 16.32 2.80 14.57
C GLU A 198 14.82 2.89 14.96
N LYS A 199 14.50 3.21 16.23
CA LYS A 199 13.13 3.30 16.76
C LYS A 199 12.27 2.08 16.42
N TYR A 200 12.86 0.89 16.55
CA TYR A 200 12.23 -0.41 16.27
C TYR A 200 11.59 -0.51 14.89
N ASN A 201 12.14 0.21 13.90
CA ASN A 201 11.66 0.26 12.52
C ASN A 201 10.16 0.62 12.40
N GLY A 202 9.65 1.41 13.35
CA GLY A 202 8.24 1.81 13.37
C GLY A 202 7.79 2.48 12.08
N PHE A 203 8.74 3.13 11.39
CA PHE A 203 8.54 3.84 10.14
C PHE A 203 7.99 2.96 9.00
N TYR A 204 8.16 1.63 9.05
CA TYR A 204 7.60 0.73 8.03
C TYR A 204 6.09 0.90 7.87
N PHE A 205 5.36 1.20 8.94
CA PHE A 205 3.90 1.36 8.88
C PHE A 205 3.45 2.82 8.95
N ASP A 206 4.35 3.80 8.85
CA ASP A 206 3.97 5.21 8.89
C ASP A 206 3.91 5.82 7.48
N ARG A 207 2.71 6.12 6.99
CA ARG A 207 2.49 6.78 5.69
C ARG A 207 3.08 8.18 5.60
N LYS A 208 3.26 8.89 6.72
CA LYS A 208 3.88 10.22 6.81
C LYS A 208 5.40 10.16 6.85
N GLU A 209 6.00 8.97 6.91
CA GLU A 209 7.46 8.85 6.82
C GLU A 209 7.94 9.22 5.42
N GLU A 210 8.99 10.03 5.34
CA GLU A 210 9.59 10.45 4.07
C GLU A 210 10.61 9.43 3.53
N THR A 211 11.10 8.53 4.38
CA THR A 211 12.04 7.48 3.97
C THR A 211 11.40 6.57 2.93
N LYS A 212 12.21 6.12 1.97
CA LYS A 212 11.77 5.22 0.90
C LYS A 212 11.41 3.82 1.40
N ASP A 213 11.71 3.53 2.66
CA ASP A 213 11.59 2.19 3.23
C ASP A 213 10.24 1.92 3.88
N ARG A 214 9.32 2.90 3.94
CA ARG A 214 7.94 2.64 4.37
C ARG A 214 7.27 1.58 3.47
N LEU A 215 6.43 0.74 4.06
CA LEU A 215 5.78 -0.38 3.36
C LEU A 215 4.43 -0.02 2.73
N CYS A 216 4.04 1.25 2.80
CA CYS A 216 2.81 1.76 2.22
C CYS A 216 3.05 2.96 1.31
N THR A 217 2.05 3.26 0.47
CA THR A 217 1.99 4.52 -0.29
C THR A 217 1.80 5.72 0.66
N PRO A 218 2.00 6.97 0.20
CA PRO A 218 1.70 8.17 1.01
C PRO A 218 0.27 8.21 1.57
N GLU A 219 -0.68 7.58 0.89
CA GLU A 219 -2.09 7.48 1.30
C GLU A 219 -2.33 6.38 2.34
N GLY A 220 -1.36 5.47 2.52
CA GLY A 220 -1.41 4.38 3.49
C GLY A 220 -1.82 3.01 2.90
N TRP A 221 -1.76 2.83 1.58
CA TRP A 221 -2.03 1.52 0.96
C TRP A 221 -0.86 0.56 1.13
N PHE A 222 -1.10 -0.56 1.81
CA PHE A 222 -0.15 -1.66 1.91
C PHE A 222 -0.48 -2.73 0.87
N SER A 223 0.55 -3.30 0.25
CA SER A 223 0.42 -4.40 -0.70
C SER A 223 1.11 -5.65 -0.17
N CYS A 224 0.44 -6.79 -0.29
CA CYS A 224 1.03 -8.06 0.11
C CYS A 224 2.22 -8.40 -0.80
N GLN A 225 3.36 -8.71 -0.18
CA GLN A 225 4.60 -9.07 -0.87
C GLN A 225 4.61 -10.55 -1.33
N GLY A 226 3.53 -11.29 -1.09
CA GLY A 226 3.41 -12.73 -1.40
C GLY A 226 4.16 -13.63 -0.40
N PRO A 227 3.88 -14.95 -0.41
CA PRO A 227 4.55 -15.90 0.48
C PRO A 227 6.08 -15.87 0.32
N PHE A 228 6.80 -16.41 1.31
CA PHE A 228 8.26 -16.38 1.38
C PHE A 228 8.96 -16.94 0.12
N ASP A 229 8.34 -17.91 -0.55
CA ASP A 229 8.86 -18.64 -1.72
C ASP A 229 8.45 -18.05 -3.07
N THR A 230 7.80 -16.88 -3.07
CA THR A 230 7.38 -16.19 -4.31
C THR A 230 7.83 -14.74 -4.29
N LYS A 231 7.91 -14.13 -5.47
CA LYS A 231 8.26 -12.71 -5.59
C LYS A 231 7.08 -11.78 -5.25
N ASN A 232 5.87 -12.15 -5.65
CA ASN A 232 4.69 -11.30 -5.60
C ASN A 232 3.46 -12.08 -5.09
N CYS A 233 2.48 -11.36 -4.55
CA CYS A 233 1.18 -11.92 -4.21
C CYS A 233 0.34 -12.17 -5.49
N CYS A 234 -0.02 -13.43 -5.77
CA CYS A 234 -0.86 -13.78 -6.92
C CYS A 234 -2.27 -13.15 -6.85
N TRP A 235 -2.81 -12.98 -5.64
CA TRP A 235 -4.13 -12.40 -5.41
C TRP A 235 -4.12 -10.88 -5.27
N ARG A 236 -2.94 -10.24 -5.32
CA ARG A 236 -2.76 -8.79 -5.16
C ARG A 236 -3.49 -8.22 -3.93
N HIS A 237 -3.46 -8.95 -2.81
CA HIS A 237 -4.07 -8.47 -1.57
C HIS A 237 -3.50 -7.10 -1.20
N SER A 238 -4.40 -6.16 -0.91
CA SER A 238 -4.08 -4.80 -0.46
C SER A 238 -4.99 -4.40 0.69
N ILE A 239 -4.57 -3.42 1.48
CA ILE A 239 -5.36 -2.87 2.57
C ILE A 239 -4.91 -1.45 2.89
N ASN A 240 -5.85 -0.59 3.28
CA ASN A 240 -5.55 0.71 3.87
C ASN A 240 -6.03 0.79 5.33
N PRO A 241 -5.18 0.47 6.32
CA PRO A 241 -5.56 0.51 7.73
C PRO A 241 -5.85 1.93 8.24
N TYR A 242 -5.57 2.96 7.44
CA TYR A 242 -5.91 4.35 7.76
C TYR A 242 -7.34 4.72 7.37
N GLY A 243 -8.01 3.94 6.52
CA GLY A 243 -9.32 4.29 5.96
C GLY A 243 -10.46 4.18 6.95
N ASN A 244 -10.50 3.12 7.76
CA ASN A 244 -11.57 2.89 8.73
C ASN A 244 -11.12 1.97 9.88
N LYS A 245 -11.95 1.90 10.94
CA LYS A 245 -11.71 1.09 12.15
C LYS A 245 -11.50 -0.40 11.85
N GLU A 246 -12.30 -0.95 10.95
CA GLU A 246 -12.27 -2.38 10.62
C GLU A 246 -10.99 -2.77 9.87
N SER A 247 -10.59 -1.97 8.87
CA SER A 247 -9.33 -2.14 8.14
C SER A 247 -8.13 -2.05 9.06
N ARG A 248 -8.15 -1.14 10.04
CA ARG A 248 -7.13 -1.07 11.08
C ARG A 248 -7.05 -2.37 11.89
N ILE A 249 -8.20 -2.92 12.29
CA ILE A 249 -8.27 -4.19 13.04
C ILE A 249 -7.81 -5.35 12.17
N LEU A 250 -8.30 -5.47 10.94
CA LEU A 250 -7.92 -6.53 9.99
C LEU A 250 -6.41 -6.52 9.71
N PHE A 251 -5.77 -5.35 9.69
CA PHE A 251 -4.32 -5.26 9.53
C PHE A 251 -3.51 -5.93 10.67
N SER A 252 -4.12 -6.18 11.83
CA SER A 252 -3.50 -7.01 12.88
C SER A 252 -3.28 -8.46 12.45
N THR A 253 -4.06 -8.96 11.47
CA THR A 253 -3.93 -10.31 10.92
C THR A 253 -2.81 -10.43 9.86
N TRP A 254 -2.38 -9.29 9.31
CA TRP A 254 -1.23 -9.23 8.39
C TRP A 254 0.07 -9.46 9.17
N ASN A 255 1.01 -10.18 8.57
CA ASN A 255 2.25 -10.58 9.25
C ASN A 255 3.47 -9.94 8.59
N LEU A 256 4.50 -9.65 9.40
CA LEU A 256 5.86 -9.44 8.90
C LEU A 256 6.57 -10.80 9.01
N ASP A 257 6.44 -11.61 7.96
CA ASP A 257 6.92 -12.99 7.91
C ASP A 257 8.41 -13.04 7.59
N HIS A 258 9.16 -13.88 8.34
CA HIS A 258 10.60 -14.05 8.14
C HIS A 258 10.85 -15.04 7.00
N ILE A 259 11.48 -14.60 5.89
CA ILE A 259 11.83 -15.46 4.75
C ILE A 259 12.74 -16.61 5.25
N ILE A 260 13.86 -16.28 5.88
CA ILE A 260 14.68 -17.21 6.65
C ILE A 260 14.14 -17.22 8.08
N GLU A 261 13.57 -18.35 8.48
CA GLU A 261 12.83 -18.48 9.75
C GLU A 261 13.71 -18.16 10.97
N LYS A 262 13.25 -17.21 11.78
CA LYS A 262 13.93 -16.78 13.02
C LYS A 262 14.30 -17.95 13.94
N LYS A 263 13.31 -18.73 14.38
CA LYS A 263 13.50 -19.79 15.40
C LYS A 263 14.11 -21.08 14.83
N ARG A 264 13.85 -21.39 13.55
CA ARG A 264 14.30 -22.64 12.92
C ARG A 264 15.67 -22.52 12.25
N ALA A 265 16.07 -21.33 11.80
CA ALA A 265 17.32 -21.14 11.06
C ALA A 265 18.22 -20.05 11.68
N VAL A 266 17.71 -18.83 11.87
CA VAL A 266 18.56 -17.68 12.24
C VAL A 266 19.17 -17.83 13.63
N LEU A 267 18.35 -18.12 14.65
CA LEU A 267 18.81 -18.25 16.04
C LEU A 267 19.72 -19.47 16.25
N PRO A 268 19.40 -20.69 15.76
CA PRO A 268 20.34 -21.81 15.80
C PRO A 268 21.69 -21.49 15.12
N THR A 269 21.66 -20.82 13.97
CA THR A 269 22.89 -20.42 13.27
C THR A 269 23.72 -19.44 14.09
N LEU A 270 23.08 -18.49 14.79
CA LEU A 270 23.78 -17.55 15.66
C LEU A 270 24.47 -18.28 16.83
N VAL A 271 23.80 -19.27 17.44
CA VAL A 271 24.40 -20.09 18.51
C VAL A 271 25.62 -20.84 18.01
N GLU A 272 25.54 -21.50 16.85
CA GLU A 272 26.68 -22.18 16.25
C GLU A 272 27.82 -21.20 15.88
N ALA A 273 27.48 -19.99 15.43
CA ALA A 273 28.47 -18.95 15.15
C ALA A 273 29.21 -18.51 16.42
N VAL A 274 28.50 -18.36 17.54
CA VAL A 274 29.06 -18.05 18.87
C VAL A 274 29.94 -19.18 19.39
N LYS A 275 29.55 -20.44 19.15
CA LYS A 275 30.33 -21.62 19.52
C LYS A 275 31.65 -21.70 18.75
N GLY A 276 31.62 -21.50 17.42
CA GLY A 276 32.80 -21.56 16.55
C GLY A 276 33.64 -20.28 16.48
N CYS A 277 33.44 -19.35 17.42
CA CYS A 277 34.13 -18.07 17.51
C CYS A 277 35.56 -18.23 18.08
N ASP A 278 36.40 -18.98 17.37
CA ASP A 278 37.83 -19.16 17.68
C ASP A 278 38.67 -18.07 17.02
N GLY A 279 38.52 -16.83 17.49
CA GLY A 279 39.27 -15.66 16.99
C GLY A 279 38.70 -15.04 15.70
N LYS A 280 37.45 -15.36 15.33
CA LYS A 280 36.69 -14.69 14.26
C LYS A 280 35.63 -13.79 14.88
N GLU A 281 35.53 -12.55 14.43
CA GLU A 281 34.47 -11.64 14.88
C GLU A 281 33.15 -11.95 14.16
N ILE A 282 32.07 -12.15 14.91
CA ILE A 282 30.73 -12.40 14.37
C ILE A 282 30.21 -11.10 13.75
N ASP A 283 29.68 -11.19 12.53
CA ASP A 283 28.95 -10.08 11.92
C ASP A 283 27.51 -10.05 12.48
N TRP A 284 27.35 -9.50 13.67
CA TRP A 284 26.03 -9.40 14.30
C TRP A 284 25.04 -8.55 13.49
N GLU A 285 25.53 -7.63 12.65
CA GLU A 285 24.67 -6.82 11.78
C GLU A 285 24.00 -7.66 10.70
N TYR A 286 24.62 -8.76 10.27
CA TYR A 286 23.98 -9.74 9.40
C TYR A 286 22.74 -10.35 10.06
N PHE A 287 22.87 -10.83 11.30
CA PHE A 287 21.75 -11.38 12.05
C PHE A 287 20.70 -10.33 12.38
N TYR A 288 21.11 -9.10 12.70
CA TYR A 288 20.21 -7.96 12.87
C TYR A 288 19.30 -7.76 11.64
N ARG A 289 19.90 -7.74 10.43
CA ARG A 289 19.13 -7.58 9.19
C ARG A 289 18.13 -8.72 8.99
N LEU A 290 18.55 -9.96 9.26
CA LEU A 290 17.66 -11.12 9.18
C LEU A 290 16.51 -11.08 10.19
N LEU A 291 16.75 -10.54 11.39
CA LEU A 291 15.76 -10.60 12.48
C LEU A 291 14.75 -9.45 12.43
N PHE A 292 15.17 -8.26 11.98
CA PHE A 292 14.41 -7.03 12.25
C PHE A 292 14.14 -6.16 11.02
N THR A 293 14.66 -6.50 9.84
CA THR A 293 14.56 -5.64 8.66
C THR A 293 13.89 -6.33 7.47
N THR A 294 13.46 -5.54 6.51
CA THR A 294 12.84 -5.99 5.25
C THR A 294 13.79 -6.76 4.33
N ASP A 295 15.07 -6.85 4.64
CA ASP A 295 16.01 -7.80 4.01
C ASP A 295 15.52 -9.26 4.14
N ASN A 296 14.78 -9.55 5.22
CA ASN A 296 14.26 -10.88 5.51
C ASN A 296 12.80 -10.87 5.99
N LEU A 297 12.17 -9.70 6.13
CA LEU A 297 10.75 -9.56 6.50
C LEU A 297 9.90 -9.25 5.28
N LYS A 298 8.85 -10.05 5.05
CA LYS A 298 7.81 -9.76 4.06
C LYS A 298 6.49 -9.42 4.74
N LEU A 299 5.88 -8.31 4.37
CA LEU A 299 4.52 -8.00 4.76
C LEU A 299 3.53 -8.85 3.94
N VAL A 300 2.82 -9.75 4.62
CA VAL A 300 1.92 -10.72 3.98
C VAL A 300 0.53 -10.70 4.59
N HIS A 301 -0.48 -10.79 3.73
CA HIS A 301 -1.84 -11.12 4.13
C HIS A 301 -1.86 -12.51 4.80
N ILE A 302 -2.75 -12.75 5.75
CA ILE A 302 -2.79 -14.00 6.53
C ILE A 302 -2.86 -15.26 5.66
N VAL A 303 -3.58 -15.20 4.54
CA VAL A 303 -3.69 -16.35 3.60
C VAL A 303 -2.41 -16.60 2.79
N CYS A 304 -1.52 -15.61 2.70
CA CYS A 304 -0.20 -15.73 2.07
C CYS A 304 0.91 -16.09 3.07
N HIS A 305 0.60 -16.14 4.37
CA HIS A 305 1.53 -16.56 5.41
C HIS A 305 1.55 -18.09 5.49
N LYS A 306 2.46 -18.72 4.74
CA LYS A 306 2.65 -20.18 4.76
C LYS A 306 3.30 -20.58 6.09
N LYS A 307 2.57 -21.31 6.94
CA LYS A 307 3.10 -21.83 8.22
C LYS A 307 3.97 -23.09 8.08
N THR A 308 4.25 -23.53 6.85
CA THR A 308 5.16 -24.63 6.56
C THR A 308 6.60 -24.25 6.88
N VAL A 309 7.51 -25.23 6.96
CA VAL A 309 8.95 -24.95 7.07
C VAL A 309 9.43 -24.28 5.79
N HIS A 310 10.25 -23.23 5.89
CA HIS A 310 10.72 -22.46 4.73
C HIS A 310 11.90 -23.15 4.03
N ASN A 311 12.63 -24.02 4.73
CA ASN A 311 13.81 -24.74 4.23
C ASN A 311 14.90 -23.82 3.65
N LEU A 312 15.00 -22.60 4.21
CA LEU A 312 16.04 -21.63 3.86
C LEU A 312 17.04 -21.50 5.00
N GLY A 313 18.32 -21.35 4.65
CA GLY A 313 19.43 -21.22 5.59
C GLY A 313 20.11 -19.87 5.51
N CYS A 314 20.85 -19.52 6.55
CA CYS A 314 21.70 -18.33 6.54
C CYS A 314 22.86 -18.47 5.53
N ASP A 315 23.24 -17.35 4.93
CA ASP A 315 24.41 -17.20 4.08
C ASP A 315 25.68 -17.31 4.94
N ARG A 316 26.34 -18.47 4.81
CA ARG A 316 27.54 -18.81 5.60
C ARG A 316 28.69 -17.83 5.39
N THR A 317 28.72 -17.11 4.26
CA THR A 317 29.79 -16.15 3.94
C THR A 317 29.66 -14.82 4.69
N LYS A 318 28.48 -14.55 5.27
CA LYS A 318 28.17 -13.31 5.99
C LYS A 318 28.11 -13.48 7.51
N ILE A 319 28.35 -14.68 8.03
CA ILE A 319 28.27 -14.95 9.48
C ILE A 319 29.39 -14.24 10.26
N TYR A 320 30.58 -14.13 9.66
CA TYR A 320 31.76 -13.54 10.29
C TYR A 320 32.24 -12.33 9.49
N ARG A 321 32.77 -11.31 10.18
CA ARG A 321 33.36 -10.15 9.50
C ARG A 321 34.60 -10.57 8.70
N LYS A 322 34.73 -10.00 7.51
CA LYS A 322 35.94 -10.17 6.69
C LYS A 322 37.12 -9.54 7.43
N ARG A 323 38.22 -10.28 7.57
CA ARG A 323 39.49 -9.71 8.04
C ARG A 323 39.87 -8.58 7.09
N LYS A 324 40.03 -7.35 7.60
CA LYS A 324 40.69 -6.28 6.84
C LYS A 324 42.10 -6.77 6.56
N THR A 325 42.38 -7.17 5.32
CA THR A 325 43.77 -7.38 4.87
C THR A 325 44.44 -6.01 4.97
N GLY A 326 45.27 -5.81 6.00
CA GLY A 326 46.02 -4.58 6.16
C GLY A 326 46.85 -4.32 4.91
N ARG A 327 46.66 -3.14 4.30
CA ARG A 327 47.78 -2.50 3.59
C ARG A 327 48.91 -2.42 4.61
N LYS A 328 50.07 -2.98 4.28
CA LYS A 328 51.31 -2.75 5.03
C LYS A 328 51.59 -1.26 4.96
N ASP A 329 51.22 -0.51 6.00
CA ASP A 329 51.87 0.78 6.25
C ASP A 329 53.33 0.48 6.56
N ARG A 330 54.20 0.87 5.61
CA ARG A 330 55.63 0.98 5.88
C ARG A 330 55.81 2.01 7.00
N PRO A 331 56.70 1.78 7.97
CA PRO A 331 56.98 2.77 8.99
C PRO A 331 57.66 3.96 8.29
N LEU A 332 56.96 5.09 8.22
CA LEU A 332 57.57 6.36 7.91
C LEU A 332 58.15 6.93 9.21
N CYS A 333 59.46 7.16 9.12
CA CYS A 333 60.34 7.67 10.14
C CYS A 333 59.79 8.94 10.82
N SER A 334 60.03 9.01 12.12
CA SER A 334 59.85 10.19 12.98
C SER A 334 60.41 11.46 12.36
N HIS A 335 59.66 12.57 12.39
CA HIS A 335 60.16 13.87 12.82
C HIS A 335 59.01 14.85 13.15
N THR A 336 59.10 15.37 14.39
CA THR A 336 58.69 16.70 14.90
C THR A 336 57.21 17.07 15.13
N LEU A 337 56.96 17.32 16.42
CA LEU A 337 55.90 18.13 17.04
C LEU A 337 55.63 19.46 16.31
N ARG A 338 54.35 19.88 16.27
CA ARG A 338 53.85 21.03 17.04
C ARG A 338 52.32 21.09 17.03
N SER A 339 51.79 21.58 18.15
CA SER A 339 50.39 21.85 18.43
C SER A 339 49.78 22.86 17.45
N TRP A 340 48.45 22.93 17.39
CA TRP A 340 47.70 24.13 17.79
C TRP A 340 46.20 23.83 17.89
N VAL A 341 45.65 24.27 19.01
CA VAL A 341 44.23 24.31 19.36
C VAL A 341 43.65 25.62 18.83
N GLN A 342 42.34 25.57 18.53
CA GLN A 342 41.36 26.67 18.53
C GLN A 342 41.09 27.53 17.28
N MET A 343 39.76 27.65 17.05
CA MET A 343 39.02 28.77 16.45
C MET A 343 39.16 28.96 14.93
N SER A 344 38.12 29.20 14.14
CA SER A 344 36.93 30.02 14.39
C SER A 344 35.91 29.85 13.25
N LYS A 345 34.64 30.04 13.59
CA LYS A 345 33.60 30.53 12.68
C LYS A 345 34.11 31.84 12.02
N THR A 346 33.76 32.10 10.76
CA THR A 346 32.92 33.24 10.29
C THR A 346 33.19 33.54 8.80
N LYS A 347 32.17 33.36 7.96
CA LYS A 347 31.65 34.30 6.94
C LYS A 347 32.66 35.01 6.00
N GLN A 348 32.59 34.68 4.71
CA GLN A 348 33.05 35.57 3.63
C GLN A 348 31.86 36.04 2.79
N LYS A 349 31.58 37.34 2.88
CA LYS A 349 30.93 38.15 1.84
C LYS A 349 32.05 38.67 0.93
N ASN A 350 31.87 38.60 -0.38
CA ASN A 350 32.56 39.48 -1.32
C ASN A 350 31.50 40.29 -2.08
N ASP A 351 31.62 41.60 -1.97
CA ASP A 351 30.95 42.59 -2.80
C ASP A 351 31.78 42.85 -4.06
N SER A 352 31.10 43.02 -5.20
CA SER A 352 31.51 44.03 -6.19
C SER A 352 30.31 44.46 -7.03
N LYS A 353 29.86 45.72 -6.82
CA LYS A 353 29.62 46.81 -7.79
C LYS A 353 28.91 46.42 -9.12
N LEU A 354 27.94 47.13 -9.69
CA LEU A 354 27.52 48.53 -9.63
C LEU A 354 26.24 48.61 -10.51
N SER A 355 25.20 49.34 -10.12
CA SER A 355 24.42 50.22 -11.03
C SER A 355 23.31 50.91 -10.26
N LYS A 356 23.27 52.23 -10.40
CA LYS A 356 22.40 53.18 -9.73
C LYS A 356 21.07 53.26 -10.49
N ASN A 357 19.95 53.39 -9.78
CA ASN A 357 19.14 54.60 -9.97
C ASN A 357 18.18 54.87 -8.80
N ARG A 358 18.20 56.13 -8.38
CA ARG A 358 17.42 56.77 -7.33
C ARG A 358 15.99 57.02 -7.80
N THR A 359 15.02 56.88 -6.90
CA THR A 359 13.98 57.93 -6.77
C THR A 359 13.53 58.03 -5.31
N ARG A 360 13.42 59.27 -4.85
CA ARG A 360 13.30 59.70 -3.45
C ARG A 360 11.86 59.56 -2.94
N ILE A 361 11.75 59.16 -1.67
CA ILE A 361 10.60 59.40 -0.77
C ILE A 361 10.60 60.89 -0.39
N PRO A 362 9.43 61.49 -0.10
CA PRO A 362 9.20 61.92 1.28
C PRO A 362 7.77 61.64 1.78
N HIS A 363 7.67 60.91 2.90
CA HIS A 363 6.65 61.10 3.94
C HIS A 363 7.12 62.28 4.84
N PRO A 364 6.32 62.86 5.76
CA PRO A 364 5.09 62.35 6.37
C PRO A 364 3.97 63.41 6.53
N ILE A 365 2.85 63.05 7.16
CA ILE A 365 2.26 63.76 8.32
C ILE A 365 1.02 63.00 8.79
N ALA A 366 1.02 62.65 10.07
CA ALA A 366 -0.13 62.13 10.81
C ALA A 366 -1.00 63.28 11.32
N LYS A 367 -2.34 63.16 11.26
CA LYS A 367 -3.28 63.84 12.16
C LYS A 367 -4.54 63.00 12.43
N LYS A 368 -4.67 62.66 13.72
CA LYS A 368 -5.88 62.62 14.58
C LYS A 368 -7.28 62.66 13.94
N GLY A 369 -8.12 61.70 14.36
CA GLY A 369 -9.24 61.96 15.28
C GLY A 369 -10.61 62.35 14.70
N SER A 370 -11.59 61.48 15.02
CA SER A 370 -13.01 61.74 15.28
C SER A 370 -13.97 62.01 14.09
N ALA A 371 -14.84 61.03 13.85
CA ALA A 371 -16.31 61.16 13.95
C ALA A 371 -16.89 59.77 14.23
#